data_AF-A0A6F9BPB8-F1
#
_entry.id   AF-A0A6F9BPB8-F1
#
_cell.length_a   1.000
_cell.length_b   1.000
_cell.length_c   1.000
_cell.angle_alpha   90.00
_cell.angle_beta   90.00
_cell.angle_gamma   90.00
#
_symmetry.space_group_name_H-M   'P 1'
#
loop_
_entity.id
_entity.type
_entity.pdbx_description
1 polymer ?
#
loop_
_entity_poly.entity_id
_entity_poly.type
_entity_poly.pdbx_seq_one_letter_code
_entity_poly.pdbx_strand_id
1 'polypeptide(L)'
;LEESQRQQLEAVSYSSRYTLGLFYKAQAHIDVPWAAKYVSNNPCICFIAIDDKKCNLGQCSHSLSLCEAKEQVEPTILEELNKLLPGLPQPDSIKCQKWRYSQVRSSVADCPGQMTLLSQPMLVCGGDGFTHSNFDSCIESALKVCPVLMEVKCPGESPVALPTLPPPYGARDGVIPPGAAARH
;
A
#
# COMPACT_ATOMS: atom_id res chain seq x y z
N LEU A 1 0.08 -8.00 -29.08
CA LEU A 1 0.30 -6.73 -28.38
C LEU A 1 0.81 -5.74 -29.41
N GLU A 2 0.24 -4.54 -29.45
CA GLU A 2 0.84 -3.48 -30.25
C GLU A 2 2.20 -3.09 -29.64
N GLU A 3 3.15 -2.72 -30.49
CA GLU A 3 4.52 -2.40 -30.04
C GLU A 3 4.55 -1.18 -29.11
N SER A 4 3.66 -0.21 -29.34
CA SER A 4 3.41 0.94 -28.46
C SER A 4 3.01 0.52 -27.05
N GLN A 5 2.05 -0.40 -26.91
CA GLN A 5 1.57 -0.90 -25.62
C GLN A 5 2.68 -1.64 -24.87
N ARG A 6 3.49 -2.42 -25.59
CA ARG A 6 4.62 -3.14 -25.00
C ARG A 6 5.63 -2.15 -24.43
N GLN A 7 6.03 -1.14 -25.20
CA GLN A 7 6.97 -0.11 -24.77
C GLN A 7 6.44 0.66 -23.56
N GLN A 8 5.14 0.96 -23.52
CA GLN A 8 4.50 1.60 -22.37
C GLN A 8 4.58 0.75 -21.09
N LEU A 9 4.33 -0.56 -21.20
CA LEU A 9 4.43 -1.49 -20.07
C LEU A 9 5.88 -1.68 -19.60
N GLU A 10 6.83 -1.75 -20.53
CA GLU A 10 8.27 -1.88 -20.22
C GLU A 10 8.85 -0.61 -19.60
N ALA A 11 8.24 0.56 -19.83
CA ALA A 11 8.63 1.82 -19.21
C ALA A 11 8.18 1.94 -17.74
N VAL A 12 7.26 1.07 -17.27
CA VAL A 12 6.82 1.07 -15.86
C VAL A 12 7.97 0.65 -14.97
N SER A 13 8.23 1.43 -13.93
CA SER A 13 9.31 1.16 -12.98
C SER A 13 8.81 1.13 -11.55
N TYR A 14 9.46 0.31 -10.73
CA TYR A 14 9.15 0.15 -9.31
C TYR A 14 10.40 0.32 -8.47
N SER A 15 10.21 0.87 -7.28
CA SER A 15 11.17 0.72 -6.18
C SER A 15 11.21 -0.72 -5.70
N SER A 16 12.37 -1.14 -5.19
CA SER A 16 12.48 -2.35 -4.39
C SER A 16 12.55 -1.95 -2.92
N ARG A 17 12.08 -2.77 -1.98
CA ARG A 17 12.29 -2.52 -0.54
C ARG A 17 12.50 -3.83 0.18
N TYR A 18 13.22 -3.80 1.27
CA TYR A 18 13.30 -4.84 2.27
C TYR A 18 12.43 -4.43 3.44
N THR A 19 11.96 -5.41 4.20
CA THR A 19 11.21 -5.24 5.43
C THR A 19 11.75 -6.23 6.44
N LEU A 20 11.84 -5.85 7.71
CA LEU A 20 12.46 -6.64 8.77
C LEU A 20 11.50 -6.75 9.95
N GLY A 21 10.66 -7.79 9.98
CA GLY A 21 9.81 -8.05 11.13
C GLY A 21 10.64 -8.60 12.29
N LEU A 22 10.54 -7.99 13.48
CA LEU A 22 11.18 -8.45 14.71
C LEU A 22 10.10 -8.84 15.70
N PHE A 23 9.89 -10.14 15.93
CA PHE A 23 8.79 -10.64 16.73
C PHE A 23 9.25 -10.84 18.17
N TYR A 24 8.50 -10.30 19.13
CA TYR A 24 8.82 -10.39 20.56
C TYR A 24 7.70 -11.08 21.35
N LYS A 25 8.02 -11.61 22.53
CA LYS A 25 7.03 -12.10 23.50
C LYS A 25 6.09 -10.98 23.92
N ALA A 26 4.87 -11.35 24.33
CA ALA A 26 3.84 -10.43 24.79
C ALA A 26 4.26 -9.50 25.95
N GLN A 27 5.33 -9.83 26.68
CA GLN A 27 5.86 -9.02 27.77
C GLN A 27 6.97 -8.05 27.35
N ALA A 28 7.43 -8.09 26.10
CA ALA A 28 8.42 -7.15 25.60
C ALA A 28 7.78 -5.78 25.43
N HIS A 29 8.35 -4.78 26.11
CA HIS A 29 7.88 -3.40 26.03
C HIS A 29 8.89 -2.55 25.26
N ILE A 30 8.49 -2.03 24.10
CA ILE A 30 9.27 -1.05 23.35
C ILE A 30 8.82 0.35 23.77
N ASP A 31 9.66 1.00 24.58
CA ASP A 31 9.39 2.30 25.17
C ASP A 31 9.72 3.46 24.21
N VAL A 32 8.81 3.69 23.26
CA VAL A 32 8.83 4.84 22.36
C VAL A 32 7.47 5.53 22.35
N PRO A 33 7.40 6.87 22.24
CA PRO A 33 6.13 7.62 22.36
C PRO A 33 5.26 7.55 21.09
N TRP A 34 5.67 6.82 20.06
CA TRP A 34 5.00 6.73 18.77
C TRP A 34 4.71 5.27 18.39
N ALA A 35 3.62 5.06 17.64
CA ALA A 35 3.30 3.75 17.06
C ALA A 35 3.96 3.55 15.68
N ALA A 36 4.24 4.64 14.96
CA ALA A 36 4.97 4.63 13.71
C ALA A 36 5.75 5.93 13.54
N LYS A 37 6.89 5.87 12.84
CA LYS A 37 7.77 7.01 12.63
C LYS A 37 8.48 6.90 11.28
N TYR A 38 8.44 7.97 10.50
CA TYR A 38 9.32 8.16 9.36
C TYR A 38 10.70 8.64 9.84
N VAL A 39 11.74 8.13 9.19
CA VAL A 39 13.14 8.45 9.48
C VAL A 39 13.73 9.10 8.23
N SER A 40 14.05 10.39 8.31
CA SER A 40 14.53 11.17 7.16
C SER A 40 16.05 11.14 6.98
N ASN A 41 16.79 10.87 8.06
CA ASN A 41 18.25 11.01 8.11
C ASN A 41 18.96 9.68 8.41
N ASN A 42 18.51 8.58 7.81
CA ASN A 42 19.20 7.30 7.88
C ASN A 42 19.33 6.71 6.47
N PRO A 43 20.52 6.22 6.07
CA PRO A 43 20.77 5.74 4.72
C PRO A 43 20.07 4.42 4.40
N CYS A 44 19.58 3.70 5.41
CA CYS A 44 18.91 2.41 5.27
C CYS A 44 17.42 2.55 5.63
N ILE A 45 17.13 2.91 6.89
CA ILE A 45 15.79 2.82 7.47
C ILE A 45 15.05 4.13 7.22
N CYS A 46 13.95 4.09 6.47
CA CYS A 46 13.10 5.26 6.23
C CYS A 46 11.79 5.24 7.03
N PHE A 47 11.43 4.11 7.63
CA PHE A 47 10.18 3.95 8.38
C PHE A 47 10.29 2.86 9.44
N ILE A 48 9.65 3.10 10.58
CA ILE A 48 9.61 2.20 11.73
C ILE A 48 8.17 2.15 12.24
N ALA A 49 7.65 0.95 12.52
CA ALA A 49 6.35 0.75 13.13
C ALA A 49 6.44 -0.21 14.32
N ILE A 50 5.62 0.07 15.33
CA ILE A 50 5.35 -0.77 16.49
C ILE A 50 3.89 -1.20 16.35
N ASP A 51 3.68 -2.31 15.65
CA ASP A 51 2.34 -2.76 15.23
C ASP A 51 1.38 -2.96 16.42
N ASP A 52 1.86 -3.40 17.57
CA ASP A 52 1.06 -3.58 18.79
C ASP A 52 0.42 -2.27 19.28
N LYS A 53 1.09 -1.13 19.05
CA LYS A 53 0.53 0.20 19.37
C LYS A 53 -0.40 0.71 18.26
N LYS A 54 -0.27 0.19 17.04
CA LYS A 54 -1.08 0.57 15.88
C LYS A 54 -2.41 -0.19 15.84
N CYS A 55 -2.37 -1.46 16.23
CA CYS A 55 -3.53 -2.34 16.37
C CYS A 55 -3.92 -2.37 17.85
N ASN A 56 -4.96 -1.63 18.27
CA ASN A 56 -5.47 -1.61 19.66
C ASN A 56 -6.06 -2.97 20.14
N LEU A 57 -5.56 -4.10 19.66
CA LEU A 57 -6.04 -5.45 19.92
C LEU A 57 -4.83 -6.27 20.37
N GLY A 58 -4.85 -6.73 21.62
CA GLY A 58 -3.72 -7.31 22.38
C GLY A 58 -3.10 -8.62 21.86
N GLN A 59 -3.06 -8.82 20.56
CA GLN A 59 -2.23 -9.80 19.86
C GLN A 59 -1.85 -9.21 18.51
N CYS A 60 -0.74 -8.48 18.46
CA CYS A 60 -0.05 -8.22 17.20
C CYS A 60 1.44 -8.48 17.41
N SER A 61 2.10 -8.72 16.29
CA SER A 61 3.51 -8.99 16.22
C SER A 61 4.21 -7.72 15.79
N HIS A 62 5.31 -7.38 16.43
CA HIS A 62 6.07 -6.18 16.12
C HIS A 62 6.68 -6.30 14.70
N SER A 63 6.13 -5.61 13.71
CA SER A 63 6.71 -5.57 12.36
C SER A 63 7.44 -4.27 12.13
N LEU A 64 8.76 -4.33 11.92
CA LEU A 64 9.53 -3.19 11.44
C LEU A 64 9.67 -3.33 9.92
N SER A 65 9.60 -2.22 9.18
CA SER A 65 9.61 -2.28 7.72
C SER A 65 10.48 -1.18 7.13
N LEU A 66 11.75 -1.48 6.80
CA LEU A 66 12.41 -0.96 5.59
C LEU A 66 13.87 -1.43 5.36
N CYS A 67 14.32 -1.45 4.08
CA CYS A 67 15.51 -0.76 3.49
C CYS A 67 15.62 -1.03 1.96
N GLU A 68 16.23 -0.16 1.13
CA GLU A 68 16.72 -0.54 -0.21
C GLU A 68 18.17 -1.08 -0.09
N ALA A 69 18.45 -2.28 -0.65
CA ALA A 69 19.78 -2.76 -1.13
C ALA A 69 20.56 -3.91 -0.42
N LYS A 70 21.21 -4.71 -1.30
CA LYS A 70 22.42 -5.62 -1.32
C LYS A 70 22.65 -6.75 -0.29
N GLU A 71 23.41 -7.77 -0.75
CA GLU A 71 23.70 -9.04 -0.06
C GLU A 71 24.08 -8.86 1.42
N GLN A 72 23.48 -9.65 2.30
CA GLN A 72 23.49 -9.52 3.78
C GLN A 72 22.76 -8.28 4.32
N VAL A 73 21.54 -8.03 3.82
CA VAL A 73 20.68 -6.90 4.23
C VAL A 73 20.31 -6.94 5.72
N GLU A 74 19.90 -8.10 6.23
CA GLU A 74 19.32 -8.23 7.57
C GLU A 74 20.27 -7.75 8.70
N PRO A 75 21.54 -8.22 8.77
CA PRO A 75 22.50 -7.72 9.75
C PRO A 75 22.72 -6.20 9.67
N THR A 76 22.77 -5.66 8.44
CA THR A 76 22.94 -4.21 8.22
C THR A 76 21.75 -3.42 8.75
N ILE A 77 20.52 -3.90 8.52
CA ILE A 77 19.30 -3.26 9.06
C ILE A 77 19.31 -3.33 10.59
N LEU A 78 19.67 -4.47 11.18
CA LEU A 78 19.72 -4.63 12.63
C LEU A 78 20.74 -3.70 13.29
N GLU A 79 21.90 -3.52 12.68
CA GLU A 79 22.93 -2.60 13.17
C GLU A 79 22.42 -1.15 13.16
N GLU A 80 21.84 -0.71 12.04
CA GLU A 80 21.27 0.64 11.91
C GLU A 80 20.08 0.85 12.85
N LEU A 81 19.24 -0.17 13.05
CA LEU A 81 18.14 -0.13 13.99
C LEU A 81 18.64 0.06 15.42
N ASN A 82 19.69 -0.67 15.83
CA ASN A 82 20.27 -0.53 17.16
C ASN A 82 20.89 0.86 17.40
N LYS A 83 21.38 1.54 16.35
CA LYS A 83 21.81 2.95 16.44
C LYS A 83 20.63 3.90 16.66
N LEU A 84 19.49 3.65 16.00
CA LEU A 84 18.29 4.49 16.11
C LEU A 84 17.49 4.25 17.41
N LEU A 85 17.45 3.00 17.87
CA LEU A 85 16.73 2.54 19.04
C LEU A 85 17.65 1.64 19.87
N PRO A 86 18.59 2.22 20.63
CA PRO A 86 19.49 1.45 21.47
C PRO A 86 18.74 0.76 22.60
N GLY A 87 19.15 -0.46 22.94
CA GLY A 87 18.59 -1.22 24.06
C GLY A 87 17.27 -1.94 23.75
N LEU A 88 16.94 -2.13 22.47
CA LEU A 88 15.85 -3.03 22.10
C LEU A 88 16.10 -4.43 22.68
N PRO A 89 15.06 -5.11 23.19
CA PRO A 89 15.19 -6.49 23.65
C PRO A 89 15.60 -7.41 22.49
N GLN A 90 16.07 -8.61 22.82
CA GLN A 90 16.30 -9.63 21.79
C GLN A 90 14.95 -10.13 21.25
N PRO A 91 14.73 -10.14 19.92
CA PRO A 91 13.53 -10.72 19.34
C PRO A 91 13.55 -12.26 19.42
N ASP A 92 12.38 -12.87 19.56
CA ASP A 92 12.23 -14.34 19.52
C ASP A 92 12.40 -14.88 18.10
N SER A 93 11.95 -14.12 17.11
CA SER A 93 12.17 -14.45 15.70
C SER A 93 12.29 -13.21 14.85
N ILE A 94 12.99 -13.36 13.73
CA ILE A 94 13.27 -12.30 12.77
C ILE A 94 12.80 -12.78 11.40
N LYS A 95 12.13 -11.92 10.65
CA LYS A 95 11.73 -12.18 9.27
C LYS A 95 12.16 -11.04 8.37
N CYS A 96 13.14 -11.29 7.52
CA CYS A 96 13.52 -10.37 6.45
C CYS A 96 12.78 -10.73 5.15
N GLN A 97 12.06 -9.77 4.57
CA GLN A 97 11.32 -9.94 3.32
C GLN A 97 11.76 -8.91 2.29
N LYS A 98 12.12 -9.37 1.09
CA LYS A 98 12.35 -8.52 -0.09
C LYS A 98 11.06 -8.32 -0.88
N TRP A 99 10.70 -7.07 -1.10
CA TRP A 99 9.70 -6.61 -2.05
C TRP A 99 10.42 -6.10 -3.30
N ARG A 100 10.56 -6.96 -4.31
CA ARG A 100 11.22 -6.59 -5.58
C ARG A 100 10.49 -5.45 -6.29
N TYR A 101 9.16 -5.50 -6.25
CA TYR A 101 8.26 -4.48 -6.78
C TYR A 101 7.42 -3.97 -5.61
N SER A 102 7.93 -2.97 -4.89
CA SER A 102 7.30 -2.48 -3.66
C SER A 102 6.32 -1.36 -3.93
N GLN A 103 6.73 -0.37 -4.73
CA GLN A 103 5.92 0.81 -5.08
C GLN A 103 6.33 1.30 -6.45
N VAL A 104 5.36 1.65 -7.28
CA VAL A 104 5.53 2.24 -8.60
C VAL A 104 6.26 3.58 -8.47
N ARG A 105 7.33 3.75 -9.25
CA ARG A 105 8.06 5.02 -9.41
C ARG A 105 7.60 5.75 -10.67
N SER A 106 7.30 4.99 -11.72
CA SER A 106 6.77 5.51 -12.98
C SER A 106 5.69 4.56 -13.45
N SER A 107 4.45 5.03 -13.47
CA SER A 107 3.30 4.30 -13.98
C SER A 107 3.24 4.39 -15.51
N VAL A 108 2.34 3.63 -16.12
CA VAL A 108 2.04 3.78 -17.54
C VAL A 108 1.61 5.22 -17.83
N ALA A 109 2.24 5.86 -18.81
CA ALA A 109 1.92 7.22 -19.22
C ALA A 109 0.49 7.32 -19.76
N ASP A 110 -0.20 8.39 -19.39
CA ASP A 110 -1.55 8.75 -19.88
C ASP A 110 -2.58 7.62 -19.78
N CYS A 111 -2.42 6.72 -18.80
CA CYS A 111 -3.28 5.56 -18.63
C CYS A 111 -4.43 5.82 -17.65
N PRO A 112 -5.67 5.45 -17.96
CA PRO A 112 -6.83 5.68 -17.09
C PRO A 112 -6.94 4.71 -15.92
N GLY A 113 -5.86 4.00 -15.55
CA GLY A 113 -5.87 2.94 -14.53
C GLY A 113 -6.13 1.54 -15.06
N GLN A 114 -6.22 1.35 -16.38
CA GLN A 114 -6.27 0.03 -17.03
C GLN A 114 -5.74 0.09 -18.47
N MET A 115 -5.30 -1.04 -19.00
CA MET A 115 -4.96 -1.18 -20.42
C MET A 115 -5.54 -2.49 -20.99
N THR A 116 -6.36 -2.37 -22.03
CA THR A 116 -6.85 -3.54 -22.79
C THR A 116 -5.81 -3.96 -23.82
N LEU A 117 -5.30 -5.17 -23.69
CA LEU A 117 -4.22 -5.72 -24.53
C LEU A 117 -4.77 -6.56 -25.69
N LEU A 118 -5.90 -7.23 -25.47
CA LEU A 118 -6.61 -8.02 -26.47
C LEU A 118 -8.12 -7.86 -26.25
N SER A 119 -8.87 -7.68 -27.33
CA SER A 119 -10.34 -7.59 -27.25
C SER A 119 -11.00 -8.98 -27.32
N GLN A 120 -10.37 -9.95 -28.01
CA GLN A 120 -10.88 -11.32 -28.16
C GLN A 120 -9.71 -12.34 -28.25
N PRO A 121 -9.57 -13.27 -27.28
CA PRO A 121 -10.24 -13.26 -25.98
C PRO A 121 -9.88 -11.99 -25.20
N MET A 122 -10.79 -11.50 -24.37
CA MET A 122 -10.55 -10.26 -23.65
C MET A 122 -9.40 -10.42 -22.65
N LEU A 123 -8.40 -9.53 -22.75
CA LEU A 123 -7.28 -9.41 -21.83
C LEU A 123 -7.10 -7.94 -21.48
N VAL A 124 -7.29 -7.62 -20.21
CA VAL A 124 -7.12 -6.27 -19.64
C VAL A 124 -6.21 -6.34 -18.44
N CYS A 125 -5.32 -5.36 -18.31
CA CYS A 125 -4.43 -5.18 -17.18
C CYS A 125 -4.89 -4.01 -16.32
N GLY A 126 -4.75 -4.15 -15.01
CA GLY A 126 -4.93 -3.11 -14.01
C GLY A 126 -3.95 -3.31 -12.86
N GLY A 127 -4.01 -2.45 -11.86
CA GLY A 127 -3.12 -2.41 -10.71
C GLY A 127 -2.44 -1.05 -10.54
N ASP A 128 -1.52 -0.99 -9.58
CA ASP A 128 -0.78 0.21 -9.22
C ASP A 128 0.16 0.70 -10.32
N GLY A 129 0.68 -0.20 -11.16
CA GLY A 129 1.46 0.14 -12.36
C GLY A 129 0.73 1.04 -13.37
N PHE A 130 -0.61 1.09 -13.29
CA PHE A 130 -1.46 1.95 -14.12
C PHE A 130 -2.00 3.18 -13.36
N THR A 131 -1.69 3.28 -12.06
CA THR A 131 -2.13 4.34 -11.15
C THR A 131 -1.00 4.71 -10.17
N HIS A 132 -1.19 4.45 -8.87
CA HIS A 132 -0.25 4.69 -7.79
C HIS A 132 -0.28 3.54 -6.77
N SER A 133 0.83 3.31 -6.06
CA SER A 133 0.94 2.23 -5.06
C SER A 133 0.38 2.67 -3.69
N ASN A 134 -0.94 2.84 -3.65
CA ASN A 134 -1.69 3.01 -2.42
C ASN A 134 -3.03 2.26 -2.54
N PHE A 135 -3.76 2.16 -1.42
CA PHE A 135 -5.00 1.39 -1.36
C PHE A 135 -6.10 1.94 -2.30
N ASP A 136 -6.33 3.24 -2.27
CA ASP A 136 -7.42 3.88 -3.03
C ASP A 136 -7.18 3.81 -4.54
N SER A 137 -5.94 4.03 -5.00
CA SER A 137 -5.57 3.93 -6.41
C SER A 137 -5.68 2.51 -6.97
N CYS A 138 -5.43 1.49 -6.14
CA CYS A 138 -5.73 0.10 -6.51
C CYS A 138 -7.24 -0.13 -6.70
N ILE A 139 -8.09 0.47 -5.84
CA ILE A 139 -9.54 0.41 -5.98
C ILE A 139 -9.97 1.14 -7.27
N GLU A 140 -9.45 2.33 -7.51
CA GLU A 140 -9.74 3.11 -8.71
C GLU A 140 -9.41 2.31 -9.98
N SER A 141 -8.22 1.69 -10.03
CA SER A 141 -7.84 0.81 -11.14
C SER A 141 -8.81 -0.35 -11.31
N ALA A 142 -9.20 -1.03 -10.23
CA ALA A 142 -10.17 -2.12 -10.29
C ALA A 142 -11.53 -1.66 -10.84
N LEU A 143 -12.02 -0.49 -10.40
CA LEU A 143 -13.26 0.11 -10.90
C LEU A 143 -13.19 0.48 -12.38
N LYS A 144 -12.00 0.69 -12.94
CA LYS A 144 -11.79 0.95 -14.37
C LYS A 144 -11.70 -0.33 -15.19
N VAL A 145 -11.19 -1.42 -14.62
CA VAL A 145 -11.16 -2.74 -15.24
C VAL A 145 -12.55 -3.37 -15.34
N CYS A 146 -13.37 -3.23 -14.29
CA CYS A 146 -14.68 -3.88 -14.20
C CYS A 146 -15.61 -3.63 -15.42
N PRO A 147 -15.84 -2.38 -15.88
CA PRO A 147 -16.69 -2.12 -17.05
C PRO A 147 -16.18 -2.78 -18.33
N VAL A 148 -14.87 -2.77 -18.55
CA VAL A 148 -14.24 -3.40 -19.73
C VAL A 148 -14.57 -4.90 -19.76
N LEU A 149 -14.43 -5.58 -18.62
CA LEU A 149 -14.77 -7.00 -18.51
C LEU A 149 -16.26 -7.29 -18.70
N MET A 150 -17.14 -6.37 -18.26
CA MET A 150 -18.59 -6.53 -18.43
C MET A 150 -19.07 -6.27 -19.86
N GLU A 151 -18.27 -5.60 -20.70
CA GLU A 151 -18.57 -5.44 -22.13
C GLU A 151 -18.39 -6.74 -22.93
N VAL A 152 -17.78 -7.78 -22.34
CA VAL A 152 -17.75 -9.14 -22.92
C VAL A 152 -19.16 -9.73 -22.88
N LYS A 153 -19.93 -9.55 -23.95
CA LYS A 153 -21.14 -10.35 -24.15
C LYS A 153 -20.75 -11.79 -24.42
N CYS A 154 -21.14 -12.70 -23.53
CA CYS A 154 -21.40 -14.08 -23.94
C CYS A 154 -22.49 -14.04 -25.04
N PRO A 155 -22.35 -14.80 -26.14
CA PRO A 155 -23.41 -14.88 -27.14
C PRO A 155 -24.71 -15.34 -26.47
N GLY A 156 -25.69 -14.45 -26.31
CA GLY A 156 -27.02 -14.76 -25.77
C GLY A 156 -27.45 -14.06 -24.47
N GLU A 157 -26.60 -13.26 -23.81
CA GLU A 157 -27.00 -12.57 -22.55
C GLU A 157 -27.43 -11.11 -22.73
N SER A 158 -28.46 -10.71 -21.98
CA SER A 158 -28.96 -9.34 -21.88
C SER A 158 -28.06 -8.47 -20.97
N PRO A 159 -28.05 -7.14 -21.11
CA PRO A 159 -27.15 -6.28 -20.34
C PRO A 159 -27.39 -6.40 -18.83
N VAL A 160 -26.33 -6.64 -18.06
CA VAL A 160 -26.35 -6.55 -16.60
C VAL A 160 -26.24 -5.07 -16.21
N ALA A 161 -27.18 -4.57 -15.41
CA ALA A 161 -27.15 -3.21 -14.92
C ALA A 161 -25.91 -2.99 -14.03
N LEU A 162 -25.15 -1.92 -14.29
CA LEU A 162 -24.02 -1.52 -13.45
C LEU A 162 -24.51 -1.24 -12.02
N PRO A 163 -23.84 -1.78 -10.98
CA PRO A 163 -24.15 -1.39 -9.61
C PRO A 163 -23.84 0.11 -9.43
N THR A 164 -24.84 0.86 -8.96
CA THR A 164 -24.66 2.26 -8.59
C THR A 164 -23.71 2.34 -7.40
N LEU A 165 -22.62 3.10 -7.55
CA LEU A 165 -21.69 3.37 -6.45
C LEU A 165 -22.45 4.01 -5.27
N PRO A 166 -22.18 3.60 -4.02
CA PRO A 166 -22.59 4.40 -2.88
C PRO A 166 -21.90 5.78 -2.97
N PRO A 167 -22.56 6.87 -2.56
CA PRO A 167 -21.94 8.19 -2.55
C PRO A 167 -20.66 8.18 -1.70
N PRO A 168 -19.68 9.04 -2.01
CA PRO A 168 -18.47 9.14 -1.21
C PRO A 168 -18.83 9.40 0.25
N TYR A 169 -18.23 8.62 1.16
CA TYR A 169 -18.33 8.84 2.61
C TYR A 169 -17.79 10.23 2.93
N GLY A 170 -18.66 11.25 3.04
CA GLY A 170 -18.19 12.60 3.32
C GLY A 170 -19.14 13.76 3.03
N ALA A 171 -20.43 13.65 3.34
CA ALA A 171 -21.26 14.82 3.58
C ALA A 171 -22.15 14.51 4.79
N ARG A 172 -21.62 14.76 5.99
CA ARG A 172 -22.48 14.89 7.17
C ARG A 172 -23.21 16.22 7.02
N ASP A 173 -24.49 16.16 6.64
CA ASP A 173 -25.42 17.28 6.78
C ASP A 173 -25.59 17.61 8.26
N GLY A 174 -24.64 18.38 8.78
CA GLY A 174 -24.73 19.05 10.07
C GLY A 174 -25.60 20.28 9.92
N VAL A 175 -26.92 20.08 9.93
CA VAL A 175 -27.87 21.17 10.20
C VAL A 175 -27.63 21.61 11.64
N ILE A 176 -26.89 22.71 11.81
CA ILE A 176 -26.81 23.43 13.07
C ILE A 176 -28.10 24.26 13.18
N PRO A 177 -28.98 24.03 14.18
CA PRO A 177 -30.11 24.92 14.39
C PRO A 177 -29.60 26.29 14.92
N PRO A 178 -30.14 27.41 14.44
CA PRO A 178 -29.77 28.72 14.96
C PRO A 178 -30.50 28.95 16.28
N GLY A 179 -29.76 29.06 17.38
CA GLY A 179 -30.33 29.59 18.63
C GLY A 179 -29.81 28.94 19.90
N ALA A 180 -28.65 29.39 20.37
CA ALA A 180 -28.40 29.53 21.80
C ALA A 180 -27.36 30.64 21.99
N ALA A 181 -27.86 31.80 22.41
CA ALA A 181 -27.09 32.97 22.75
C ALA A 181 -26.15 32.73 23.94
N ALA A 182 -25.12 33.55 23.99
CA ALA A 182 -24.14 33.69 25.06
C ALA A 182 -24.70 33.62 26.49
N ARG A 183 -23.85 33.11 27.42
CA ARG A 183 -23.59 33.71 28.74
C ARG A 183 -22.45 32.98 29.48
N HIS A 184 -21.46 33.80 29.85
CA HIS A 184 -20.40 33.68 30.87
C HIS A 184 -19.40 32.51 30.82
#